data_AF-A0A355E6A3-F1
#
_entry.id   AF-A0A355E6A3-F1
#
_cell.length_a   1.000
_cell.length_b   1.000
_cell.length_c   1.000
_cell.angle_alpha   90.00
_cell.angle_beta   90.00
_cell.angle_gamma   90.00
#
_symmetry.space_group_name_H-M   'P 1'
#
loop_
_entity.id
_entity.type
_entity.pdbx_description
1 polymer ?
#
loop_
_entity_poly.entity_id
_entity_poly.type
_entity_poly.pdbx_seq_one_letter_code
_entity_poly.pdbx_strand_id
1 'polypeptide(L)'
;MTDTPPPAPLPTPPRGRFSRPLAALALFLSGLVCGAGGAALALRRAAQRAVSHPEVRAQRATQWLGKKLDLDAAQREKVGAILQRQAADLEVLRAGVWPRVLERLETTEREIAGTLRPDQRAAWTKLAAGLKRKWLPPPAPAAAP
;
A
#
# COMPACT_ATOMS: atom_id res chain seq x y z
N MET A 1 -70.71 -41.15 0.91
CA MET A 1 -69.26 -41.43 1.03
C MET A 1 -68.53 -40.32 0.31
N THR A 2 -67.70 -39.59 1.04
CA THR A 2 -67.09 -38.30 0.64
C THR A 2 -66.00 -38.49 -0.40
N ASP A 3 -66.13 -37.83 -1.56
CA ASP A 3 -65.04 -37.65 -2.52
C ASP A 3 -64.14 -36.49 -2.05
N THR A 4 -62.93 -36.81 -1.60
CA THR A 4 -61.89 -35.82 -1.26
C THR A 4 -60.97 -35.69 -2.48
N PRO A 5 -60.86 -34.52 -3.14
CA PRO A 5 -59.91 -34.36 -4.23
C PRO A 5 -58.47 -34.41 -3.69
N PRO A 6 -57.51 -34.97 -4.45
CA PRO A 6 -56.14 -35.15 -4.00
C PRO A 6 -55.46 -33.80 -3.73
N PRO A 7 -54.56 -33.73 -2.72
CA PRO A 7 -53.87 -32.49 -2.39
C PRO A 7 -52.94 -32.06 -3.53
N ALA A 8 -53.00 -30.77 -3.87
CA ALA A 8 -52.15 -30.17 -4.89
C ALA A 8 -50.66 -30.34 -4.52
N PRO A 9 -49.78 -30.68 -5.50
CA PRO A 9 -48.35 -30.79 -5.23
C PRO A 9 -47.76 -29.42 -4.87
N LEU A 10 -46.99 -29.37 -3.78
CA LEU A 10 -46.26 -28.17 -3.36
C LEU A 10 -45.19 -27.80 -4.41
N PRO A 11 -45.00 -26.49 -4.71
CA PRO A 11 -43.93 -26.06 -5.60
C PRO A 11 -42.58 -26.39 -4.97
N THR A 12 -41.79 -27.22 -5.64
CA THR A 12 -40.40 -27.46 -5.24
C THR A 12 -39.53 -26.29 -5.72
N PRO A 13 -38.67 -25.70 -4.86
CA PRO A 13 -37.83 -24.59 -5.29
C PRO A 13 -36.81 -25.09 -6.33
N PRO A 14 -36.61 -24.35 -7.44
CA PRO A 14 -35.67 -24.76 -8.47
C PRO A 14 -34.25 -24.72 -7.90
N ARG A 15 -33.66 -25.89 -7.65
CA ARG A 15 -32.25 -26.02 -7.29
C ARG A 15 -31.41 -25.83 -8.54
N GLY A 16 -31.12 -24.56 -8.85
CA GLY A 16 -30.19 -24.18 -9.91
C GLY A 16 -28.82 -24.83 -9.71
N ARG A 17 -28.47 -25.77 -10.58
CA ARG A 17 -27.19 -26.51 -10.61
C ARG A 17 -25.97 -25.55 -10.72
N PHE A 18 -26.21 -24.32 -11.15
CA PHE A 18 -25.22 -23.24 -11.29
C PHE A 18 -24.97 -22.42 -10.01
N SER A 19 -25.77 -22.56 -8.94
CA SER A 19 -25.57 -21.78 -7.71
C SER A 19 -24.37 -22.26 -6.87
N ARG A 20 -23.97 -23.54 -7.01
CA ARG A 20 -22.82 -24.11 -6.28
C ARG A 20 -21.47 -23.52 -6.71
N PRO A 21 -21.12 -23.43 -8.01
CA PRO A 21 -19.86 -22.78 -8.41
C PRO A 21 -19.87 -21.27 -8.14
N LEU A 22 -21.03 -20.61 -8.23
CA LEU A 22 -21.18 -19.19 -7.88
C LEU A 22 -20.91 -18.93 -6.39
N ALA A 23 -21.44 -19.78 -5.51
CA ALA A 23 -21.18 -19.70 -4.07
C ALA A 23 -19.69 -19.96 -3.74
N ALA A 24 -19.08 -20.95 -4.40
CA ALA A 24 -17.65 -21.24 -4.23
C ALA A 24 -16.76 -20.09 -4.72
N LEU A 25 -17.10 -19.47 -5.86
CA LEU A 25 -16.39 -18.32 -6.40
C LEU A 25 -16.53 -17.10 -5.48
N ALA A 26 -17.72 -16.87 -4.91
CA ALA A 26 -17.94 -15.79 -3.95
C ALA A 26 -17.10 -15.96 -2.67
N LEU A 27 -17.00 -17.17 -2.13
CA LEU A 27 -16.12 -17.51 -1.00
C LEU A 27 -14.64 -17.35 -1.35
N PHE A 28 -14.24 -17.74 -2.55
CA PHE A 28 -12.86 -17.58 -3.00
C PHE A 28 -12.49 -16.10 -3.17
N LEU A 29 -13.37 -15.31 -3.77
CA LEU A 29 -13.18 -13.87 -3.95
C LEU A 29 -13.17 -13.14 -2.60
N SER A 30 -14.02 -13.51 -1.65
CA SER A 30 -14.00 -12.91 -0.31
C SER A 30 -12.71 -13.23 0.44
N GLY A 31 -12.22 -14.47 0.35
CA GLY A 31 -10.92 -14.88 0.89
C GLY A 31 -9.75 -14.13 0.24
N LEU A 32 -9.78 -13.95 -1.08
CA LEU A 32 -8.77 -13.19 -1.83
C LEU A 32 -8.75 -11.71 -1.39
N VAL A 33 -9.92 -11.08 -1.20
CA VAL A 33 -10.03 -9.69 -0.73
C VAL A 33 -9.52 -9.55 0.70
N CYS A 34 -9.87 -10.46 1.61
CA CYS A 34 -9.35 -10.47 2.98
C CYS A 34 -7.83 -10.70 3.01
N GLY A 35 -7.32 -11.65 2.22
CA GLY A 35 -5.88 -11.96 2.14
C GLY A 35 -5.06 -10.81 1.55
N ALA A 36 -5.52 -10.23 0.43
CA ALA A 36 -4.87 -9.08 -0.20
C ALA A 36 -4.93 -7.83 0.70
N GLY A 37 -6.06 -7.61 1.37
CA GLY A 37 -6.22 -6.54 2.35
C GLY A 37 -5.27 -6.69 3.55
N GLY A 38 -5.16 -7.90 4.10
CA GLY A 38 -4.26 -8.20 5.21
C GLY A 38 -2.78 -8.04 4.85
N ALA A 39 -2.36 -8.56 3.69
CA ALA A 39 -0.98 -8.42 3.21
C ALA A 39 -0.63 -6.96 2.90
N ALA A 40 -1.54 -6.22 2.26
CA ALA A 40 -1.35 -4.79 2.00
C ALA A 40 -1.25 -3.97 3.29
N LEU A 41 -2.05 -4.31 4.32
CA LEU A 41 -1.98 -3.65 5.63
C LEU A 41 -0.68 -3.98 6.38
N ALA A 42 -0.23 -5.24 6.32
CA ALA A 42 1.05 -5.66 6.90
C ALA A 42 2.24 -4.97 6.23
N LEU A 43 2.24 -4.90 4.90
CA LEU A 43 3.27 -4.22 4.13
C LEU A 43 3.24 -2.70 4.36
N ARG A 44 2.05 -2.11 4.48
CA ARG A 44 1.87 -0.71 4.90
C ARG A 44 2.40 -0.46 6.29
N ARG A 45 2.13 -1.32 7.28
CA ARG A 45 2.65 -1.18 8.64
C ARG A 45 4.17 -1.36 8.72
N ALA A 46 4.74 -2.27 7.92
CA ALA A 46 6.18 -2.46 7.82
C ALA A 46 6.85 -1.24 7.18
N ALA A 47 6.26 -0.71 6.10
CA ALA A 47 6.73 0.53 5.46
C ALA A 47 6.57 1.74 6.40
N GLN A 48 5.45 1.84 7.12
CA GLN A 48 5.21 2.88 8.14
C GLN A 48 6.27 2.84 9.23
N ARG A 49 6.58 1.67 9.83
CA ARG A 49 7.64 1.53 10.84
C ARG A 49 9.04 1.84 10.30
N ALA A 50 9.29 1.55 9.02
CA ALA A 50 10.58 1.87 8.39
C ALA A 50 10.76 3.36 8.11
N VAL A 51 9.66 4.10 7.98
CA VAL A 51 9.63 5.53 7.65
C VAL A 51 9.43 6.40 8.90
N SER A 52 8.66 5.95 9.89
CA SER A 52 8.33 6.70 11.11
C SER A 52 9.44 6.72 12.16
N HIS A 53 10.52 5.96 11.97
CA HIS A 53 11.64 5.91 12.92
C HIS A 53 12.96 6.24 12.22
N PRO A 54 13.25 7.52 11.92
CA PRO A 54 14.57 7.95 11.49
C PRO A 54 15.67 7.47 12.45
N GLU A 55 15.35 7.38 13.74
CA GLU A 55 16.18 6.77 14.79
C GLU A 55 16.55 5.31 14.52
N VAL A 56 15.61 4.49 14.03
CA VAL A 56 15.87 3.08 13.70
C VAL A 56 16.79 2.98 12.48
N ARG A 57 16.69 3.90 11.52
CA ARG A 57 17.61 3.94 10.36
C ARG A 57 19.01 4.37 10.80
N ALA A 58 19.13 5.41 11.62
CA ALA A 58 20.39 5.86 12.19
C ALA A 58 21.04 4.77 13.06
N GLN A 59 20.26 4.06 13.87
CA GLN A 59 20.74 2.97 14.72
C GLN A 59 21.21 1.76 13.90
N ARG A 60 20.46 1.36 12.87
CA ARG A 60 20.89 0.30 11.93
C ARG A 60 22.15 0.68 11.18
N ALA A 61 22.25 1.92 10.71
CA ALA A 61 23.44 2.43 10.05
C ALA A 61 24.64 2.42 11.02
N THR A 62 24.46 2.89 12.25
CA THR A 62 25.51 2.88 13.28
C THR A 62 25.98 1.45 13.60
N GLN A 63 25.06 0.49 13.71
CA GLN A 63 25.43 -0.93 13.91
C GLN A 63 26.16 -1.51 12.70
N TRP A 64 25.73 -1.20 11.48
CA TRP A 64 26.38 -1.67 10.27
C TRP A 64 27.77 -1.06 10.09
N LEU A 65 27.93 0.25 10.29
CA LEU A 65 29.24 0.92 10.30
C LEU A 65 30.11 0.39 11.43
N GLY A 66 29.55 0.20 12.62
CA GLY A 66 30.25 -0.34 13.78
C GLY A 66 30.86 -1.71 13.52
N LYS A 67 30.12 -2.60 12.86
CA LYS A 67 30.64 -3.92 12.46
C LYS A 67 31.65 -3.88 11.32
N LYS A 68 31.46 -2.96 10.36
CA LYS A 68 32.29 -2.91 9.14
C LYS A 68 33.62 -2.18 9.36
N LEU A 69 33.65 -1.23 10.28
CA LEU A 69 34.82 -0.40 10.60
C LEU A 69 35.42 -0.73 11.97
N ASP A 70 34.88 -1.76 12.64
CA ASP A 70 35.28 -2.20 13.98
C ASP A 70 35.34 -1.05 15.01
N LEU A 71 34.29 -0.22 15.01
CA LEU A 71 34.24 0.98 15.85
C LEU A 71 34.17 0.58 17.33
N ASP A 72 34.93 1.27 18.18
CA ASP A 72 34.83 1.14 19.64
C ASP A 72 33.52 1.76 20.18
N ALA A 73 33.26 1.61 21.49
CA ALA A 73 32.04 2.11 22.11
C ALA A 73 31.88 3.64 22.00
N ALA A 74 32.97 4.39 22.19
CA ALA A 74 32.95 5.85 22.14
C ALA A 74 32.80 6.37 20.70
N GLN A 75 33.39 5.67 19.73
CA GLN A 75 33.23 5.96 18.30
C GLN A 75 31.81 5.67 17.83
N ARG A 76 31.19 4.56 18.27
CA ARG A 76 29.79 4.25 17.94
C ARG A 76 28.83 5.29 18.47
N GLU A 77 29.04 5.81 19.68
CA GLU A 77 28.23 6.87 20.26
C GLU A 77 28.29 8.15 19.42
N LYS A 78 29.51 8.58 19.07
CA LYS A 78 29.73 9.76 18.22
C LYS A 78 29.11 9.60 16.83
N VAL A 79 29.33 8.46 16.18
CA VAL A 79 28.76 8.17 14.85
C VAL A 79 27.24 8.10 14.92
N GLY A 80 26.68 7.49 15.98
CA GLY A 80 25.25 7.44 16.22
C GLY A 80 24.62 8.83 16.35
N ALA A 81 25.22 9.71 17.14
CA ALA A 81 24.76 11.09 17.30
C ALA A 81 24.78 11.87 15.97
N ILE A 82 25.85 11.72 15.17
CA ILE A 82 25.94 12.35 13.84
C ILE A 82 24.82 11.84 12.93
N LEU A 83 24.63 10.52 12.85
CA LEU A 83 23.63 9.92 11.98
C LEU A 83 22.20 10.27 12.40
N GLN A 84 21.93 10.37 13.70
CA GLN A 84 20.63 10.83 14.21
C GLN A 84 20.34 12.27 13.81
N ARG A 85 21.30 13.19 14.00
CA ARG A 85 21.14 14.59 13.59
C ARG A 85 20.90 14.71 12.09
N GLN A 86 21.69 14.01 11.28
CA GLN A 86 21.51 14.00 9.82
C GLN A 86 20.17 13.41 9.40
N ALA A 87 19.68 12.37 10.08
CA ALA A 87 18.36 11.81 9.81
C ALA A 87 17.24 12.82 10.09
N ALA A 88 17.36 13.63 11.16
CA ALA A 88 16.41 14.70 11.47
C ALA A 88 16.43 15.83 10.42
N ASP A 89 17.63 16.29 10.05
CA ASP A 89 17.79 17.36 9.04
C ASP A 89 17.23 16.94 7.68
N LEU A 90 17.44 15.68 7.27
CA LEU A 90 16.87 15.11 6.06
C LEU A 90 15.35 14.98 6.11
N GLU A 91 14.76 14.77 7.28
CA GLU A 91 13.31 14.70 7.44
C GLU A 91 12.66 16.07 7.22
N VAL A 92 13.27 17.12 7.78
CA VAL A 92 12.84 18.51 7.56
C VAL A 92 12.93 18.87 6.08
N LEU A 93 14.05 18.54 5.43
CA LEU A 93 14.22 18.78 4.00
C LEU A 93 13.19 17.99 3.17
N ARG A 94 12.93 16.73 3.52
CA ARG A 94 11.90 15.92 2.86
C ARG A 94 10.53 16.57 3.01
N ALA A 95 10.14 17.02 4.20
CA ALA A 95 8.85 17.65 4.43
C ALA A 95 8.63 18.90 3.56
N GLY A 96 9.69 19.69 3.31
CA GLY A 96 9.60 20.88 2.44
C GLY A 96 9.66 20.59 0.94
N VAL A 97 10.50 19.64 0.50
CA VAL A 97 10.75 19.38 -0.92
C VAL A 97 9.74 18.41 -1.51
N TRP A 98 9.32 17.40 -0.75
CA TRP A 98 8.48 16.31 -1.23
C TRP A 98 7.13 16.76 -1.79
N PRO A 99 6.39 17.70 -1.16
CA PRO A 99 5.13 18.20 -1.72
C PRO A 99 5.31 18.86 -3.10
N ARG A 100 6.39 19.63 -3.28
CA ARG A 100 6.71 20.30 -4.55
C ARG A 100 7.02 19.30 -5.66
N VAL A 101 7.69 18.20 -5.32
CA VAL A 101 7.97 17.11 -6.26
C VAL A 101 6.67 16.43 -6.69
N LEU A 102 5.77 16.13 -5.74
CA LEU A 102 4.46 15.53 -6.04
C LEU A 102 3.62 16.42 -6.96
N GLU A 103 3.54 17.71 -6.65
CA GLU A 103 2.83 18.70 -7.47
C GLU A 103 3.40 18.76 -8.90
N ARG A 104 4.73 18.73 -9.04
CA ARG A 104 5.37 18.73 -10.36
C ARG A 104 5.02 17.47 -11.15
N LEU A 105 5.04 16.31 -10.51
CA LEU A 105 4.68 15.04 -11.14
C LEU A 105 3.20 15.00 -11.58
N GLU A 106 2.29 15.53 -10.77
CA GLU A 106 0.87 15.64 -11.13
C GLU A 106 0.63 16.60 -12.29
N THR A 107 1.39 17.69 -12.34
CA THR A 107 1.35 18.63 -13.46
C THR A 107 1.82 17.96 -14.75
N THR A 108 2.97 17.27 -14.71
CA THR A 108 3.47 16.49 -15.85
C THR A 108 2.47 15.42 -16.31
N GLU A 109 1.83 14.72 -15.37
CA GLU A 109 0.81 13.71 -15.71
C GLU A 109 -0.38 14.31 -16.46
N ARG A 110 -0.85 15.50 -16.04
CA ARG A 110 -1.93 16.23 -16.70
C ARG A 110 -1.53 16.72 -18.08
N GLU A 111 -0.33 17.27 -18.23
CA GLU A 111 0.20 17.72 -19.52
C GLU A 111 0.29 16.57 -20.52
N ILE A 112 0.83 15.41 -20.09
CA ILE A 112 0.87 14.21 -20.93
C ILE A 112 -0.54 13.72 -21.24
N ALA A 113 -1.46 13.68 -20.28
CA ALA A 113 -2.84 13.28 -20.55
C ALA A 113 -3.55 14.22 -21.54
N GLY A 114 -3.17 15.50 -21.57
CA GLY A 114 -3.68 16.51 -22.50
C GLY A 114 -3.27 16.28 -23.95
N THR A 115 -2.10 15.69 -24.19
CA THR A 115 -1.61 15.37 -25.56
C THR A 115 -2.11 14.02 -26.07
N LEU A 116 -2.64 13.17 -25.18
CA LEU A 116 -3.14 11.85 -25.51
C LEU A 116 -4.59 11.88 -26.02
N ARG A 117 -4.88 10.96 -26.94
CA ARG A 117 -6.25 10.70 -27.40
C ARG A 117 -7.11 10.07 -26.30
N PRO A 118 -8.46 10.19 -26.38
CA PRO A 118 -9.36 9.66 -25.35
C PRO A 118 -9.16 8.17 -25.05
N ASP A 119 -8.90 7.35 -26.07
CA ASP A 119 -8.63 5.91 -25.96
C ASP A 119 -7.32 5.59 -25.20
N GLN A 120 -6.34 6.49 -25.26
CA GLN A 120 -5.03 6.31 -24.65
C GLN A 120 -4.97 6.77 -23.19
N ARG A 121 -5.88 7.65 -22.77
CA ARG A 121 -5.88 8.23 -21.40
C ARG A 121 -6.08 7.17 -20.32
N ALA A 122 -6.97 6.20 -20.55
CA ALA A 122 -7.21 5.13 -19.59
C ALA A 122 -5.96 4.25 -19.36
N ALA A 123 -5.21 3.96 -20.42
CA ALA A 123 -3.96 3.22 -20.34
C ALA A 123 -2.87 4.04 -19.62
N TRP A 124 -2.80 5.35 -19.92
CA TRP A 124 -1.88 6.28 -19.26
C TRP A 124 -2.11 6.38 -17.76
N THR A 125 -3.36 6.55 -17.30
CA THR A 125 -3.68 6.61 -15.85
C THR A 125 -3.21 5.36 -15.11
N LYS A 126 -3.40 4.17 -15.70
CA LYS A 126 -2.97 2.91 -15.11
C LYS A 126 -1.43 2.82 -15.04
N LEU A 127 -0.75 3.26 -16.08
CA LEU A 127 0.72 3.30 -16.14
C LEU A 127 1.28 4.28 -15.10
N ALA A 128 0.74 5.50 -15.04
CA ALA A 128 1.13 6.55 -14.11
C ALA A 128 0.93 6.10 -12.65
N ALA A 129 -0.20 5.49 -12.31
CA ALA A 129 -0.45 4.94 -10.99
C ALA A 129 0.57 3.84 -10.61
N GLY A 130 0.94 2.98 -11.56
CA GLY A 130 1.97 1.96 -11.36
C GLY A 130 3.36 2.54 -11.12
N LEU A 131 3.75 3.54 -11.92
CA LEU A 131 5.01 4.26 -11.77
C LEU A 131 5.08 4.98 -10.42
N LYS A 132 4.03 5.73 -10.06
CA LYS A 132 3.92 6.41 -8.76
C LYS A 132 4.08 5.43 -7.60
N ARG A 133 3.39 4.28 -7.63
CA ARG A 133 3.50 3.27 -6.57
C ARG A 133 4.91 2.67 -6.45
N LYS A 134 5.66 2.57 -7.55
CA LYS A 134 7.01 1.99 -7.55
C LYS A 134 8.07 3.00 -7.10
N TRP A 135 7.92 4.27 -7.48
CA TRP A 135 8.96 5.28 -7.33
C TRP A 135 8.73 6.26 -6.19
N LEU A 136 7.48 6.53 -5.81
CA LEU A 136 7.20 7.44 -4.70
C LEU A 136 7.42 6.72 -3.37
N PRO A 137 8.29 7.22 -2.47
CA PRO A 137 8.20 6.88 -1.07
C PRO A 137 6.76 7.08 -0.56
N PRO A 138 6.34 6.28 0.43
CA PRO A 138 5.03 6.44 1.03
C PRO A 138 4.85 7.88 1.52
N PRO A 139 3.62 8.43 1.45
CA PRO A 139 3.37 9.79 1.91
C PRO A 139 3.85 9.94 3.34
N ALA A 140 4.51 11.07 3.63
CA ALA A 140 4.84 11.43 5.01
C ALA A 140 3.56 11.30 5.85
N PRO A 141 3.63 10.71 7.06
CA PRO A 141 2.46 10.67 7.92
C PRO A 141 1.96 12.11 8.06
N ALA A 142 0.69 12.34 7.75
CA ALA A 142 0.07 13.63 7.99
C ALA A 142 0.40 14.00 9.43
N ALA A 143 1.01 15.17 9.64
CA ALA A 143 1.16 15.73 10.97
C ALA A 143 -0.25 15.70 11.57
N ALA A 144 -0.46 14.81 12.54
CA ALA A 144 -1.71 14.76 13.26
C ALA A 144 -1.89 16.14 13.92
N PRO A 145 -3.08 16.75 13.83
CA PRO A 145 -3.37 18.02 14.49
C PRO A 145 -3.19 17.92 16.01
#